data_AF-F4PQZ6-F1
#
_entry.id   AF-F4PQZ6-F1
#
_cell.length_a   1.000
_cell.length_b   1.000
_cell.length_c   1.000
_cell.angle_alpha   90.00
_cell.angle_beta   90.00
_cell.angle_gamma   90.00
#
_symmetry.space_group_name_H-M   'P 1'
#
loop_
_entity.id
_entity.type
_entity.pdbx_description
1 polymer ?
#
loop_
_entity_poly.entity_id
_entity_poly.type
_entity_poly.pdbx_seq_one_letter_code
_entity_poly.pdbx_strand_id
1 'polypeptide(L)'
;MRSKKGCEVHHQIYLIVSALVRDYFIDIAIHYDRYYYEFLPQEIADFLGNSLFLFGVFLNLWCLKALGVKGMYNGDSFGHVMDAPVQSGVFQLFSDPQYVGTTASCLGYAIRYQSLNGFICTIVMGIVFYISVKFVEGPHMNRIYSNKSASKINFKNFNKKNL
;
A
#
# COMPACT_ATOMS: atom_id res chain seq x y z
N MET A 1 -30.15 7.68 -11.68
CA MET A 1 -28.66 7.62 -11.64
C MET A 1 -28.12 8.15 -10.31
N ARG A 2 -28.58 7.60 -9.19
CA ARG A 2 -28.16 7.97 -7.83
C ARG A 2 -27.22 6.85 -7.32
N SER A 3 -26.10 7.22 -6.70
CA SER A 3 -25.15 6.35 -5.95
C SER A 3 -24.14 5.50 -6.75
N LYS A 4 -23.13 6.12 -7.37
CA LYS A 4 -21.78 5.51 -7.48
C LYS A 4 -20.75 6.26 -6.63
N LYS A 5 -20.80 7.59 -6.68
CA LYS A 5 -19.94 8.48 -5.86
C LYS A 5 -20.08 8.27 -4.34
N GLY A 6 -21.26 7.92 -3.86
CA GLY A 6 -21.51 7.65 -2.44
C GLY A 6 -20.74 6.43 -1.94
N CYS A 7 -20.92 5.27 -2.60
CA CYS A 7 -20.25 4.02 -2.24
C CYS A 7 -18.71 4.12 -2.28
N GLU A 8 -18.15 4.87 -3.24
CA GLU A 8 -16.71 5.06 -3.37
C GLU A 8 -16.06 5.75 -2.16
N VAL A 9 -16.69 6.78 -1.60
CA VAL A 9 -16.17 7.51 -0.43
C VAL A 9 -16.25 6.65 0.83
N HIS A 10 -17.30 5.83 0.96
CA HIS A 10 -17.46 4.93 2.11
C HIS A 10 -16.32 3.89 2.16
N HIS A 11 -15.90 3.36 1.01
CA HIS A 11 -14.81 2.38 0.98
C HIS A 11 -13.45 2.99 1.34
N GLN A 12 -13.13 4.19 0.83
CA GLN A 12 -11.88 4.88 1.18
C GLN A 12 -11.81 5.18 2.68
N ILE A 13 -12.91 5.69 3.24
CA ILE A 13 -13.01 5.93 4.68
C ILE A 13 -12.83 4.62 5.45
N TYR A 14 -13.47 3.54 5.01
CA TYR A 14 -13.32 2.23 5.63
C TYR A 14 -11.86 1.76 5.65
N LEU A 15 -11.14 1.86 4.52
CA LEU A 15 -9.74 1.46 4.46
C LEU A 15 -8.84 2.32 5.35
N ILE A 16 -9.02 3.65 5.32
CA ILE A 16 -8.28 4.57 6.19
C ILE A 16 -8.54 4.26 7.66
N VAL A 17 -9.80 4.09 8.05
CA VAL A 17 -10.18 3.77 9.43
C VAL A 17 -9.61 2.42 9.85
N SER A 18 -9.70 1.40 8.99
CA SER A 18 -9.13 0.07 9.27
C SER A 18 -7.61 0.13 9.45
N ALA A 19 -6.92 0.97 8.69
CA ALA A 19 -5.48 1.20 8.84
C ALA A 19 -5.16 1.86 10.19
N LEU A 20 -5.91 2.91 10.58
CA LEU A 20 -5.73 3.56 11.88
C LEU A 20 -6.02 2.62 13.06
N VAL A 21 -7.07 1.80 12.96
CA VAL A 21 -7.41 0.80 13.98
C VAL A 21 -6.30 -0.24 14.12
N ARG A 22 -5.80 -0.75 13.00
CA ARG A 22 -4.67 -1.68 12.98
C ARG A 22 -3.42 -1.06 13.60
N ASP A 23 -3.09 0.17 13.24
CA ASP A 23 -1.91 0.87 13.76
C ASP A 23 -2.04 1.12 15.27
N TYR A 24 -3.26 1.42 15.76
CA TYR A 24 -3.56 1.50 17.19
C TYR A 24 -3.35 0.16 17.92
N PHE A 25 -3.75 -0.96 17.33
CA PHE A 25 -3.49 -2.27 17.95
C PHE A 25 -2.02 -2.66 17.94
N ILE A 26 -1.25 -2.28 16.92
CA ILE A 26 0.20 -2.47 16.88
C ILE A 26 0.87 -1.62 17.97
N ASP A 27 0.44 -0.37 18.12
CA ASP A 27 0.91 0.52 19.19
C ASP A 27 0.66 -0.07 20.58
N ILE A 28 -0.55 -0.58 20.83
CA ILE A 28 -0.86 -1.33 22.06
C ILE A 28 0.08 -2.53 22.20
N ALA A 29 0.23 -3.36 21.17
CA ALA A 29 1.03 -4.58 21.26
C ALA A 29 2.50 -4.28 21.62
N ILE A 30 3.04 -3.16 21.15
CA ILE A 30 4.38 -2.69 21.47
C ILE A 30 4.47 -2.18 22.90
N HIS A 31 3.54 -1.35 23.36
CA HIS A 31 3.59 -0.76 24.69
C HIS A 31 3.24 -1.76 25.82
N TYR A 32 2.48 -2.81 25.51
CA TYR A 32 2.18 -3.91 26.44
C TYR A 32 3.16 -5.09 26.32
N ASP A 33 4.21 -4.95 25.52
CA ASP A 33 5.21 -5.99 25.36
C ASP A 33 6.00 -6.17 26.67
N ARG A 34 5.86 -7.36 27.28
CA ARG A 34 6.61 -7.73 28.49
C ARG A 34 8.05 -8.13 28.17
N TYR A 35 8.36 -8.41 26.91
CA TYR A 35 9.64 -8.90 26.43
C TYR A 35 10.29 -7.86 25.52
N TYR A 36 10.70 -6.73 26.08
CA TYR A 36 11.63 -5.83 25.40
C TYR A 36 13.04 -6.39 25.56
N TYR A 37 13.74 -6.58 24.45
CA TYR A 37 15.16 -6.95 24.47
C TYR A 37 15.95 -5.71 24.10
N GLU A 38 16.80 -5.22 25.00
CA GLU A 38 17.75 -4.14 24.69
C GLU A 38 18.86 -4.69 23.79
N PHE A 39 18.58 -4.83 22.49
CA PHE A 39 19.55 -5.28 21.50
C PHE A 39 20.44 -4.13 21.01
N LEU A 40 19.98 -2.87 21.14
CA LEU A 40 20.73 -1.66 20.81
C LEU A 40 20.71 -0.66 21.98
N PRO A 41 21.76 0.16 22.10
CA PRO A 41 21.69 1.39 22.89
C PRO A 41 20.50 2.23 22.44
N GLN A 42 19.74 2.76 23.41
CA GLN A 42 18.47 3.44 23.12
C GLN A 42 18.63 4.61 22.13
N GLU A 43 19.73 5.37 22.22
CA GLU A 43 20.02 6.47 21.28
C GLU A 43 20.12 5.99 19.82
N ILE A 44 20.75 4.82 19.61
CA ILE A 44 20.89 4.21 18.27
C ILE A 44 19.55 3.66 17.81
N ALA A 45 18.80 3.00 18.71
CA ALA A 45 17.47 2.48 18.41
C ALA A 45 16.50 3.61 18.02
N ASP A 46 16.51 4.72 18.75
CA ASP A 46 15.71 5.91 18.45
C ASP A 46 16.09 6.52 17.11
N PHE A 47 17.39 6.69 16.84
CA PHE A 47 17.86 7.25 15.58
C PHE A 47 17.48 6.39 14.38
N LEU A 48 17.79 5.09 14.41
CA LEU A 48 17.49 4.16 13.33
C LEU A 48 15.98 3.98 13.16
N GLY A 49 15.26 3.78 14.26
CA GLY A 49 13.82 3.58 14.28
C GLY A 49 13.06 4.78 13.70
N ASN A 50 13.39 5.99 14.16
CA ASN A 50 12.77 7.21 13.63
C ASN A 50 13.12 7.45 12.15
N SER A 51 14.38 7.23 11.78
CA SER A 51 14.82 7.42 10.39
C SER A 51 14.06 6.48 9.45
N LEU A 52 13.92 5.21 9.83
CA LEU A 52 13.18 4.23 9.05
C LEU A 52 11.68 4.51 9.05
N PHE A 53 11.12 4.96 10.17
CA PHE A 53 9.72 5.37 10.27
C PHE A 53 9.40 6.52 9.32
N LEU A 54 10.20 7.59 9.38
CA LEU A 54 10.04 8.77 8.53
C LEU A 54 10.25 8.44 7.05
N PHE A 55 11.19 7.56 6.73
CA PHE A 55 11.38 7.06 5.38
C PHE A 55 10.12 6.35 4.86
N GLY A 56 9.51 5.49 5.68
CA GLY A 56 8.28 4.80 5.33
C GLY A 56 7.10 5.75 5.10
N VAL A 57 6.92 6.75 5.99
CA VAL A 57 5.90 7.80 5.84
C VAL A 57 6.15 8.60 4.56
N PHE A 58 7.40 8.96 4.28
CA PHE A 58 7.77 9.69 3.07
C PHE A 58 7.43 8.92 1.79
N LEU A 59 7.74 7.62 1.73
CA LEU A 59 7.35 6.76 0.61
C LEU A 59 5.82 6.73 0.42
N ASN A 60 5.07 6.59 1.51
CA ASN A 60 3.60 6.58 1.47
C ASN A 60 3.02 7.92 0.99
N LEU A 61 3.57 9.06 1.42
CA LEU A 61 3.15 10.38 0.95
C LEU A 61 3.50 10.60 -0.53
N TRP A 62 4.66 10.12 -0.98
CA TRP A 62 5.03 10.19 -2.39
C TRP A 62 4.12 9.31 -3.25
N CYS A 63 3.81 8.10 -2.79
CA CYS A 63 2.83 7.21 -3.41
C CYS A 63 1.44 7.87 -3.48
N LEU A 64 0.98 8.47 -2.38
CA LEU A 64 -0.27 9.21 -2.33
C LEU A 64 -0.31 10.36 -3.35
N LYS A 65 0.79 11.10 -3.49
CA LYS A 65 0.90 12.18 -4.49
C LYS A 65 0.80 11.64 -5.92
N ALA A 66 1.36 10.46 -6.19
CA ALA A 66 1.37 9.86 -7.52
C ALA A 66 0.02 9.19 -7.90
N LEU A 67 -0.62 8.50 -6.96
CA LEU A 67 -1.88 7.77 -7.18
C LEU A 67 -3.14 8.60 -6.88
N GLY A 68 -3.01 9.64 -6.06
CA GLY A 68 -4.14 10.28 -5.38
C GLY A 68 -4.80 9.34 -4.35
N VAL A 69 -5.75 9.89 -3.56
CA VAL A 69 -6.45 9.14 -2.51
C VAL A 69 -7.18 7.92 -3.08
N LYS A 70 -7.83 8.06 -4.24
CA LYS A 70 -8.57 6.95 -4.86
C LYS A 70 -7.66 5.81 -5.29
N GLY A 71 -6.52 6.12 -5.91
CA GLY A 71 -5.58 5.10 -6.33
C GLY A 71 -4.89 4.42 -5.16
N MET A 72 -4.49 5.19 -4.14
CA MET A 72 -3.78 4.64 -2.98
C MET A 72 -4.60 3.60 -2.20
N TYR A 73 -5.92 3.75 -2.19
CA TYR A 73 -6.83 2.83 -1.51
C TYR A 73 -7.54 1.88 -2.48
N ASN A 74 -6.78 1.33 -3.45
CA ASN A 74 -7.20 0.28 -4.36
C ASN A 74 -8.51 0.61 -5.12
N GLY A 75 -8.67 1.87 -5.53
CA GLY A 75 -9.91 2.36 -6.13
C GLY A 75 -10.27 1.67 -7.44
N ASP A 76 -9.30 1.13 -8.18
CA ASP A 76 -9.55 0.38 -9.41
C ASP A 76 -10.27 -0.95 -9.17
N SER A 77 -10.02 -1.61 -8.02
CA SER A 77 -10.83 -2.74 -7.54
C SER A 77 -12.30 -2.40 -7.26
N PHE A 78 -12.60 -1.12 -7.02
CA PHE A 78 -13.96 -0.61 -6.77
C PHE A 78 -14.53 0.21 -7.96
N GLY A 79 -13.95 0.05 -9.14
CA GLY A 79 -14.46 0.63 -10.39
C GLY A 79 -13.90 2.00 -10.77
N HIS A 80 -12.96 2.56 -9.98
CA HIS A 80 -12.18 3.73 -10.37
C HIS A 80 -10.91 3.32 -11.14
N VAL A 81 -11.11 2.74 -12.33
CA VAL A 81 -10.02 2.23 -13.15
C VAL A 81 -9.26 3.39 -13.81
N MET A 82 -7.95 3.47 -13.56
CA MET A 82 -7.09 4.49 -14.18
C MET A 82 -6.91 4.25 -15.68
N ASP A 83 -6.37 5.22 -16.42
CA ASP A 83 -6.08 5.06 -17.85
C ASP A 83 -4.94 4.06 -18.11
N ALA A 84 -3.93 4.08 -17.26
CA ALA A 84 -2.84 3.12 -17.21
C ALA A 84 -2.30 3.03 -15.76
N PRO A 85 -1.62 1.93 -15.39
CA PRO A 85 -0.90 1.84 -14.13
C PRO A 85 0.16 2.96 -14.03
N VAL A 86 0.33 3.52 -12.84
CA VAL A 86 1.36 4.55 -12.59
C VAL A 86 2.74 3.88 -12.54
N GLN A 87 3.65 4.32 -13.41
CA GLN A 87 5.02 3.82 -13.50
C GLN A 87 6.07 4.92 -13.29
N SER A 88 5.65 6.10 -12.84
CA SER A 88 6.53 7.27 -12.64
C SER A 88 6.78 7.55 -11.16
N GLY A 89 7.83 8.32 -10.88
CA GLY A 89 8.19 8.69 -9.51
C GLY A 89 8.63 7.49 -8.68
N VAL A 90 8.10 7.36 -7.47
CA VAL A 90 8.50 6.30 -6.52
C VAL A 90 8.26 4.87 -7.06
N PHE A 91 7.33 4.70 -7.99
CA PHE A 91 7.04 3.41 -8.65
C PHE A 91 8.15 2.95 -9.62
N GLN A 92 9.12 3.80 -9.95
CA GLN A 92 10.32 3.39 -10.69
C GLN A 92 11.35 2.68 -9.80
N LEU A 93 11.28 2.94 -8.48
CA LEU A 93 12.21 2.41 -7.50
C LEU A 93 11.66 1.18 -6.78
N PHE A 94 10.36 1.14 -6.55
CA PHE A 94 9.67 0.06 -5.84
C PHE A 94 8.43 -0.38 -6.63
N SER A 95 8.15 -1.68 -6.66
CA SER A 95 6.96 -2.22 -7.34
C SER A 95 5.67 -1.78 -6.63
N ASP A 96 5.65 -1.85 -5.29
CA ASP A 96 4.48 -1.50 -4.47
C ASP A 96 4.89 -0.60 -3.27
N PRO A 97 5.25 0.67 -3.55
CA PRO A 97 5.86 1.58 -2.57
C PRO A 97 5.00 1.83 -1.33
N GLN A 98 3.67 1.73 -1.45
CA GLN A 98 2.74 1.86 -0.31
C GLN A 98 2.91 0.75 0.73
N TYR A 99 3.19 -0.48 0.30
CA TYR A 99 3.39 -1.62 1.19
C TYR A 99 4.80 -1.62 1.76
N VAL A 100 5.79 -1.24 0.95
CA VAL A 100 7.17 -1.02 1.40
C VAL A 100 7.22 0.07 2.46
N GLY A 101 6.60 1.23 2.20
CA GLY A 101 6.56 2.36 3.12
C GLY A 101 5.90 2.00 4.44
N THR A 102 4.73 1.37 4.40
CA THR A 102 4.02 0.92 5.62
C THR A 102 4.83 -0.11 6.42
N THR A 103 5.45 -1.09 5.75
CA THR A 103 6.30 -2.09 6.42
C THR A 103 7.54 -1.45 7.05
N ALA A 104 8.18 -0.51 6.37
CA ALA A 104 9.30 0.26 6.92
C ALA A 104 8.88 1.09 8.13
N SER A 105 7.69 1.71 8.10
CA SER A 105 7.15 2.42 9.27
C SER A 105 6.91 1.49 10.46
N CYS A 106 6.29 0.33 10.25
CA CYS A 106 6.12 -0.67 11.32
C CYS A 106 7.46 -1.14 11.89
N LEU A 107 8.44 -1.43 11.01
CA LEU A 107 9.77 -1.88 11.43
C LEU A 107 10.52 -0.79 12.22
N GLY A 108 10.45 0.47 11.75
CA GLY A 108 11.07 1.59 12.44
C GLY A 108 10.50 1.79 13.85
N TYR A 109 9.18 1.65 13.99
CA TYR A 109 8.51 1.71 15.28
C TYR A 109 8.92 0.52 16.18
N ALA A 110 8.98 -0.70 15.65
CA ALA A 110 9.45 -1.88 16.38
C ALA A 110 10.91 -1.73 16.87
N ILE A 111 11.80 -1.17 16.04
CA ILE A 111 13.20 -0.89 16.39
C ILE A 111 13.28 0.17 17.49
N ARG A 112 12.54 1.27 17.36
CA ARG A 112 12.54 2.39 18.32
C ARG A 112 12.23 1.92 19.74
N TYR A 113 11.24 1.04 19.87
CA TYR A 113 10.77 0.50 21.16
C TYR A 113 11.39 -0.86 21.50
N GLN A 114 12.23 -1.39 20.63
CA GLN A 114 12.88 -2.69 20.77
C GLN A 114 11.91 -3.82 21.17
N SER A 115 10.70 -3.80 20.59
CA SER A 115 9.60 -4.69 20.96
C SER A 115 9.53 -5.91 20.06
N LEU A 116 9.55 -7.11 20.68
CA LEU A 116 9.36 -8.38 19.99
C LEU A 116 7.98 -8.46 19.34
N ASN A 117 6.94 -8.00 20.03
CA ASN A 117 5.58 -7.91 19.47
C ASN A 117 5.56 -7.00 18.23
N GLY A 118 6.25 -5.85 18.28
CA GLY A 118 6.41 -4.96 17.13
C GLY A 118 7.06 -5.63 15.94
N PHE A 119 8.13 -6.40 16.15
CA PHE A 119 8.79 -7.17 15.08
C PHE A 119 7.87 -8.25 14.50
N ILE A 120 7.15 -8.99 15.35
CA ILE A 120 6.19 -10.01 14.91
C ILE A 120 5.08 -9.36 14.07
N CYS A 121 4.49 -8.26 14.56
CA CYS A 121 3.47 -7.51 13.81
C CYS A 121 3.99 -7.03 12.47
N THR A 122 5.23 -6.54 12.41
CA THR A 122 5.89 -6.12 11.16
C THR A 122 6.02 -7.27 10.17
N ILE A 123 6.47 -8.44 10.62
CA ILE A 123 6.62 -9.64 9.77
C ILE A 123 5.25 -10.09 9.24
N VAL A 124 4.26 -10.19 10.13
CA VAL A 124 2.89 -10.59 9.76
C VAL A 124 2.32 -9.62 8.73
N MET A 125 2.50 -8.32 8.92
CA MET A 125 2.05 -7.31 7.96
C MET A 125 2.72 -7.49 6.60
N GLY A 126 4.05 -7.67 6.58
CA GLY A 126 4.79 -7.90 5.35
C GLY A 126 4.31 -9.13 4.58
N ILE A 127 3.98 -10.22 5.29
CA ILE A 127 3.39 -11.42 4.70
C ILE A 127 2.00 -11.14 4.12
N VAL A 128 1.13 -10.45 4.87
CA VAL A 128 -0.21 -10.09 4.40
C VAL A 128 -0.14 -9.22 3.14
N PHE A 129 0.74 -8.22 3.12
CA PHE A 129 0.95 -7.39 1.93
C PHE A 129 1.50 -8.19 0.75
N TYR A 130 2.48 -9.07 0.97
CA TYR A 130 3.00 -9.94 -0.07
C TYR A 130 1.90 -10.81 -0.68
N ILE A 131 1.07 -11.44 0.16
CA ILE A 131 -0.06 -12.28 -0.28
C ILE A 131 -1.06 -11.42 -1.07
N SER A 132 -1.41 -10.24 -0.55
CA SER A 132 -2.34 -9.32 -1.19
C SER A 132 -1.86 -8.92 -2.59
N VAL A 133 -0.61 -8.46 -2.72
CA VAL A 133 -0.02 -8.07 -4.00
C VAL A 133 -0.01 -9.26 -4.96
N LYS A 134 0.52 -10.41 -4.51
CA LYS A 134 0.78 -11.53 -5.41
C LYS A 134 -0.48 -12.24 -5.89
N PHE A 135 -1.48 -12.39 -5.02
CA PHE A 135 -2.64 -13.24 -5.29
C PHE A 135 -3.94 -12.46 -5.49
N VAL A 136 -4.01 -11.19 -5.05
CA VAL A 136 -5.23 -10.39 -5.11
C VAL A 136 -5.06 -9.20 -6.06
N GLU A 137 -4.21 -8.23 -5.70
CA GLU A 137 -4.08 -6.96 -6.41
C GLU A 137 -3.43 -7.14 -7.78
N GLY A 138 -2.28 -7.82 -7.86
CA GLY A 138 -1.56 -8.06 -9.11
C GLY A 138 -2.41 -8.76 -10.19
N PRO A 139 -3.03 -9.93 -9.89
CA PRO A 139 -3.92 -10.59 -10.82
C PRO A 139 -5.13 -9.74 -11.22
N HIS A 140 -5.70 -8.97 -10.27
CA HIS A 140 -6.81 -8.07 -10.55
C HIS A 140 -6.39 -6.96 -11.54
N MET A 141 -5.30 -6.25 -11.25
CA MET A 141 -4.74 -5.21 -12.09
C MET A 141 -4.44 -5.73 -13.50
N ASN A 142 -3.76 -6.87 -13.60
CA ASN A 142 -3.47 -7.48 -14.89
C ASN A 142 -4.74 -7.73 -15.71
N ARG A 143 -5.80 -8.24 -15.08
CA ARG A 143 -7.09 -8.47 -15.76
C ARG A 143 -7.74 -7.17 -16.24
N ILE A 144 -7.79 -6.13 -15.41
CA ILE A 144 -8.49 -4.88 -15.78
C ILE A 144 -7.71 -4.06 -16.82
N TYR A 145 -6.37 -4.01 -16.72
CA TYR A 145 -5.55 -3.20 -17.63
C TYR A 145 -5.21 -3.93 -18.94
N SER A 146 -5.07 -5.26 -18.96
CA SER A 146 -4.89 -6.03 -20.22
C SER A 146 -6.14 -5.95 -21.12
N ASN A 147 -7.33 -6.03 -20.53
CA ASN A 147 -8.60 -5.91 -21.25
C ASN A 147 -8.81 -4.50 -21.83
N LYS A 148 -8.34 -3.44 -21.14
CA LYS A 148 -8.35 -2.07 -21.68
C LYS A 148 -7.44 -1.92 -22.89
N SER A 149 -6.25 -2.53 -22.87
CA SER A 149 -5.33 -2.57 -24.01
C SER A 149 -5.93 -3.34 -25.20
N ALA A 150 -6.61 -4.46 -24.95
CA ALA A 150 -7.32 -5.24 -25.97
C ALA A 150 -8.53 -4.49 -26.56
N SER A 151 -9.29 -3.74 -25.75
CA SER A 151 -10.40 -2.89 -26.22
C SER A 151 -9.94 -1.71 -27.07
N LYS A 152 -8.66 -1.29 -26.98
CA LYS A 152 -8.07 -0.26 -27.86
C LYS A 152 -7.55 -0.84 -29.19
N ILE A 153 -7.61 -2.17 -29.41
CA ILE A 153 -7.35 -2.75 -30.73
C ILE A 153 -8.43 -2.22 -31.68
N ASN A 154 -8.00 -1.34 -32.59
CA ASN A 154 -8.86 -0.54 -33.43
C ASN A 154 -9.42 -1.41 -34.59
N PHE A 155 -10.64 -1.92 -34.43
CA PHE A 155 -11.37 -2.64 -35.49
C PHE A 155 -11.57 -1.82 -36.78
N LYS A 156 -11.26 -0.51 -36.79
CA LYS A 156 -11.23 0.30 -38.03
C LYS A 156 -10.30 -0.27 -39.12
N ASN A 157 -9.27 -1.04 -38.75
CA ASN A 157 -8.38 -1.64 -39.75
C ASN A 157 -8.91 -2.94 -40.38
N PHE A 158 -9.96 -3.56 -39.84
CA PHE A 158 -10.56 -4.75 -40.44
C PHE A 158 -11.52 -4.41 -41.60
N ASN A 159 -12.16 -3.23 -41.58
CA ASN A 159 -13.08 -2.80 -42.64
C ASN A 159 -12.40 -2.13 -43.85
N LYS A 160 -11.08 -1.95 -43.83
CA LYS A 160 -10.35 -1.28 -44.93
C LYS A 160 -9.62 -2.24 -45.88
N LYS A 161 -9.69 -3.55 -45.64
CA LYS A 161 -9.07 -4.59 -46.48
C LYS A 161 -10.07 -5.37 -47.35
N ASN A 162 -11.37 -5.07 -47.28
CA ASN A 162 -12.44 -5.72 -48.05
C ASN A 162 -13.29 -4.72 -48.86
N LEU A 163 -12.71 -3.59 -49.27
CA LEU A 163 -13.29 -2.63 -50.22
C LEU A 163 -12.27 -2.37 -51.33
#